data_AF-A0A352X270-F1
#
_entry.id   AF-A0A352X270-F1
#
_cell.length_a   1.000
_cell.length_b   1.000
_cell.length_c   1.000
_cell.angle_alpha   90.00
_cell.angle_beta   90.00
_cell.angle_gamma   90.00
#
_symmetry.space_group_name_H-M   'P 1'
#
loop_
_entity.id
_entity.type
_entity.pdbx_description
1 polymer ?
#
loop_
_entity_poly.entity_id
_entity_poly.type
_entity_poly.pdbx_seq_one_letter_code
_entity_poly.pdbx_strand_id
1 'polypeptide(L)'
;MLLRRVSVLSLLLVSLAGFISISKPNSNALTPNIWQGFENPPSQKWGRHGLMDELNLRQEQQQKLQLIQYRYKDKIEDLQEGIDRSNQEFRSLMISNIDPGQIRNKHQEVQDLRQKLDKLRLESMLEMREVLTPNQRSQFARMMARRKDNFHKMSRDRSPEEFR
;
A
#
# COMPACT_ATOMS: atom_id res chain seq x y z
N MET A 1 -40.04 -8.33 -47.04
CA MET A 1 -41.14 -9.14 -46.48
C MET A 1 -40.86 -10.59 -46.77
N LEU A 2 -40.64 -11.42 -45.75
CA LEU A 2 -40.76 -12.89 -45.82
C LEU A 2 -40.74 -13.44 -44.39
N LEU A 3 -41.69 -14.34 -44.14
CA LEU A 3 -42.11 -14.92 -42.87
C LEU A 3 -40.97 -15.77 -42.23
N ARG A 4 -40.95 -16.07 -40.92
CA ARG A 4 -41.97 -16.79 -40.15
C ARG A 4 -41.68 -16.67 -38.64
N ARG A 5 -42.75 -16.52 -37.88
CA ARG A 5 -42.80 -16.71 -36.42
C ARG A 5 -42.75 -18.21 -36.11
N VAL A 6 -41.95 -18.59 -35.12
CA VAL A 6 -42.12 -19.84 -34.38
C VAL A 6 -42.20 -19.47 -32.90
N SER A 7 -43.39 -19.63 -32.34
CA SER A 7 -43.66 -19.67 -30.91
C SER A 7 -43.14 -20.98 -30.34
N VAL A 8 -42.45 -20.93 -29.20
CA VAL A 8 -42.74 -21.82 -28.06
C VAL A 8 -42.45 -21.05 -26.78
N LEU A 9 -43.52 -20.72 -26.07
CA LEU A 9 -43.53 -20.35 -24.66
C LEU A 9 -43.09 -21.57 -23.85
N SER A 10 -41.99 -21.45 -23.12
CA SER A 10 -41.62 -22.37 -22.04
C SER A 10 -41.48 -21.59 -20.75
N LEU A 11 -42.64 -21.34 -20.10
CA LEU A 11 -42.72 -20.99 -18.70
C LEU A 11 -42.47 -22.27 -17.89
N LEU A 12 -41.34 -22.32 -17.18
CA LEU A 12 -41.08 -23.37 -16.20
C LEU A 12 -40.73 -22.70 -14.87
N LEU A 13 -41.78 -22.40 -14.11
CA LEU A 13 -41.72 -22.07 -12.69
C LEU A 13 -41.52 -23.37 -11.90
N VAL A 14 -40.33 -23.57 -11.34
CA VAL A 14 -40.16 -24.46 -10.19
C VAL A 14 -39.66 -23.60 -9.03
N SER A 15 -40.59 -23.25 -8.15
CA SER A 15 -40.27 -22.75 -6.82
C SER A 15 -39.78 -23.91 -5.98
N LEU A 16 -38.52 -23.88 -5.56
CA LEU A 16 -38.08 -24.65 -4.41
C LEU A 16 -37.47 -23.67 -3.42
N ALA A 17 -38.31 -23.23 -2.48
CA ALA A 17 -37.91 -22.44 -1.33
C ALA A 17 -37.08 -23.33 -0.39
N GLY A 18 -35.76 -23.31 -0.58
CA GLY A 18 -34.83 -23.81 0.43
C GLY A 18 -34.74 -22.80 1.57
N PHE A 19 -35.26 -23.15 2.73
CA PHE A 19 -35.04 -22.40 3.97
C PHE A 19 -33.53 -22.33 4.28
N ILE A 20 -32.95 -21.13 4.25
CA ILE A 20 -31.63 -20.88 4.86
C ILE A 20 -31.88 -20.59 6.33
N SER A 21 -31.57 -21.54 7.21
CA SER A 21 -31.45 -21.25 8.64
C SER A 21 -30.23 -20.35 8.86
N ILE A 22 -30.47 -19.04 9.03
CA ILE A 22 -29.45 -18.11 9.53
C ILE A 22 -29.30 -18.38 11.03
N SER A 23 -28.43 -19.30 11.40
CA SER A 23 -27.96 -19.41 12.78
C SER A 23 -27.14 -18.16 13.11
N LYS A 24 -27.53 -17.45 14.18
CA LYS A 24 -26.78 -16.32 14.73
C LYS A 24 -25.32 -16.73 14.96
N PRO A 25 -24.30 -16.05 14.38
CA PRO A 25 -22.94 -16.26 14.84
C PRO A 25 -22.87 -15.76 16.28
N ASN A 26 -22.51 -16.66 17.18
CA ASN A 26 -22.20 -16.36 18.57
C ASN A 26 -21.02 -15.37 18.57
N SER A 27 -21.31 -14.10 18.82
CA SER A 27 -20.32 -13.05 19.01
C SER A 27 -19.67 -13.25 20.38
N ASN A 28 -18.69 -14.15 20.47
CA ASN A 28 -17.70 -14.26 21.54
C ASN A 28 -16.71 -15.38 21.20
N ALA A 29 -15.70 -15.08 20.38
CA ALA A 29 -14.37 -15.73 20.40
C ALA A 29 -13.52 -15.22 19.22
N LEU A 30 -13.17 -13.94 19.24
CA LEU A 30 -11.97 -13.46 18.54
C LEU A 30 -10.88 -13.28 19.58
N THR A 31 -10.42 -14.40 20.13
CA THR A 31 -9.04 -14.51 20.58
C THR A 31 -8.29 -15.23 19.47
N PRO A 32 -7.57 -14.53 18.58
CA PRO A 32 -6.59 -15.19 17.76
C PRO A 32 -5.48 -15.65 18.70
N ASN A 33 -5.48 -16.93 19.06
CA ASN A 33 -4.29 -17.58 19.61
C ASN A 33 -3.29 -17.78 18.46
N ILE A 34 -2.72 -16.66 17.97
CA ILE A 34 -1.64 -16.63 16.98
C ILE A 34 -0.32 -16.61 17.77
N TRP A 35 -0.04 -17.69 18.50
CA TRP A 35 1.13 -17.77 19.41
C TRP A 35 1.91 -19.08 19.29
N GLN A 36 1.91 -19.72 18.12
CA GLN A 36 2.71 -20.95 17.91
C GLN A 36 3.53 -20.98 16.60
N GLY A 37 3.83 -19.83 15.97
CA GLY A 37 4.52 -19.83 14.67
C GLY A 37 5.54 -18.72 14.41
N PHE A 38 5.97 -17.96 15.42
CA PHE A 38 7.04 -16.96 15.27
C PHE A 38 8.32 -17.40 15.99
N GLU A 39 8.77 -18.63 15.76
CA GLU A 39 10.15 -18.99 16.05
C GLU A 39 11.03 -18.33 14.98
N ASN A 40 11.51 -17.13 15.33
CA ASN A 40 12.43 -16.26 14.58
C ASN A 40 11.80 -15.54 13.38
N PRO A 41 11.33 -14.28 13.53
CA PRO A 41 11.11 -13.45 12.35
C PRO A 41 12.45 -13.33 11.60
N PRO A 42 12.46 -13.48 10.26
CA PRO A 42 13.70 -13.34 9.50
C PRO A 42 14.31 -11.97 9.82
N SER A 43 15.55 -11.99 10.28
CA SER A 43 16.40 -10.84 10.57
C SER A 43 16.80 -10.15 9.26
N GLN A 44 15.80 -9.75 8.48
CA GLN A 44 16.00 -8.85 7.37
C GLN A 44 16.39 -7.50 8.01
N LYS A 45 17.54 -6.94 7.61
CA LYS A 45 17.97 -5.61 8.04
C LYS A 45 17.10 -4.57 7.34
N TRP A 46 16.11 -3.98 8.02
CA TRP A 46 15.23 -2.98 7.40
C TRP A 46 15.81 -1.58 7.62
N GLY A 47 15.92 -0.78 6.56
CA GLY A 47 16.28 0.66 6.58
C GLY A 47 15.29 1.58 7.32
N ARG A 48 14.38 1.02 8.13
CA ARG A 48 13.45 1.71 9.03
C ARG A 48 13.60 1.32 10.51
N HIS A 49 14.40 0.30 10.85
CA HIS A 49 14.56 -0.17 12.24
C HIS A 49 14.90 0.98 13.20
N GLY A 50 15.86 1.84 12.83
CA GLY A 50 16.27 2.94 13.71
C GLY A 50 15.18 3.96 14.10
N LEU A 51 14.11 4.15 13.31
CA LEU A 51 13.07 5.13 13.70
C LEU A 51 12.20 4.64 14.86
N MET A 52 11.92 3.34 14.91
CA MET A 52 11.03 2.81 15.94
C MET A 52 11.79 2.55 17.24
N ASP A 53 13.10 2.29 17.13
CA ASP A 53 13.98 2.07 18.27
C ASP A 53 14.12 3.32 19.16
N GLU A 54 14.07 4.53 18.60
CA GLU A 54 14.16 5.79 19.38
C GLU A 54 12.87 6.15 20.15
N LEU A 55 11.73 5.50 19.88
CA LEU A 55 10.42 5.86 20.44
C LEU A 55 10.12 5.24 21.82
N ASN A 56 11.08 4.51 22.41
CA ASN A 56 10.92 3.80 23.69
C ASN A 56 9.62 3.00 23.73
N LEU A 57 9.37 2.21 22.69
CA LEU A 57 8.13 1.47 22.50
C LEU A 57 8.01 0.32 23.51
N ARG A 58 6.81 0.14 24.08
CA ARG A 58 6.49 -1.09 24.83
C ARG A 58 6.47 -2.28 23.89
N GLN A 59 6.75 -3.48 24.41
CA GLN A 59 6.78 -4.71 23.61
C GLN A 59 5.48 -4.94 22.81
N GLU A 60 4.32 -4.69 23.42
CA GLU A 60 3.02 -4.76 22.75
C GLU A 60 2.90 -3.76 21.58
N GLN A 61 3.42 -2.54 21.75
CA GLN A 61 3.42 -1.53 20.68
C GLN A 61 4.35 -1.95 19.55
N GLN A 62 5.52 -2.51 19.85
CA GLN A 62 6.45 -3.02 18.85
C GLN A 62 5.80 -4.11 17.99
N GLN A 63 5.14 -5.09 18.63
CA GLN A 63 4.43 -6.16 17.92
C GLN A 63 3.32 -5.62 17.01
N LYS A 64 2.50 -4.68 17.51
CA LYS A 64 1.44 -4.05 16.69
C LYS A 64 2.03 -3.29 15.50
N LEU A 65 3.11 -2.53 15.72
CA LEU A 65 3.77 -1.78 14.65
C LEU A 65 4.42 -2.70 13.61
N GLN A 66 5.02 -3.82 14.02
CA GLN A 66 5.54 -4.83 13.11
C GLN A 66 4.42 -5.43 12.24
N LEU A 67 3.28 -5.80 12.84
CA LEU A 67 2.13 -6.33 12.09
C LEU A 67 1.56 -5.32 11.08
N ILE A 68 1.47 -4.03 11.47
CA ILE A 68 1.12 -2.96 10.54
C ILE A 68 2.15 -2.94 9.40
N GLN A 69 3.44 -2.92 9.73
CA GLN A 69 4.49 -2.84 8.74
C GLN A 69 4.45 -3.99 7.73
N TYR A 70 4.31 -5.23 8.19
CA TYR A 70 4.20 -6.41 7.32
C TYR A 70 3.01 -6.31 6.36
N ARG A 71 1.85 -5.86 6.85
CA ARG A 71 0.62 -5.75 6.03
C ARG A 71 0.72 -4.75 4.89
N TYR A 72 1.54 -3.71 5.04
CA TYR A 72 1.72 -2.68 4.00
C TYR A 72 2.97 -2.88 3.15
N LYS A 73 3.96 -3.64 3.63
CA LYS A 73 5.28 -3.78 3.00
C LYS A 73 5.17 -4.21 1.54
N ASP A 74 4.58 -5.37 1.28
CA ASP A 74 4.57 -5.97 -0.05
C ASP A 74 3.83 -5.06 -1.05
N LYS A 75 2.68 -4.51 -0.63
CA LYS A 75 1.91 -3.56 -1.46
C LYS A 75 2.67 -2.27 -1.78
N ILE A 76 3.50 -1.79 -0.84
CA ILE A 76 4.35 -0.62 -1.06
C ILE A 76 5.47 -0.98 -2.05
N GLU A 77 6.11 -2.14 -1.86
CA GLU A 77 7.18 -2.63 -2.73
C GLU A 77 6.67 -2.82 -4.17
N ASP A 78 5.53 -3.48 -4.35
CA ASP A 78 4.88 -3.67 -5.65
C ASP A 78 4.59 -2.34 -6.37
N LEU A 79 4.07 -1.35 -5.65
CA LEU A 79 3.80 -0.02 -6.22
C LEU A 79 5.09 0.72 -6.57
N GLN A 80 6.15 0.58 -5.78
CA GLN A 80 7.45 1.17 -6.08
C GLN A 80 8.05 0.56 -7.35
N GLU A 81 8.05 -0.77 -7.47
CA GLU A 81 8.51 -1.46 -8.67
C GLU A 81 7.69 -1.05 -9.92
N GLY A 82 6.37 -0.94 -9.77
CA GLY A 82 5.49 -0.47 -10.84
C GLY A 82 5.79 0.96 -11.30
N ILE A 83 6.08 1.86 -10.35
CA ILE A 83 6.50 3.24 -10.64
C ILE A 83 7.85 3.25 -11.37
N ASP A 84 8.82 2.46 -10.91
CA ASP A 84 10.15 2.42 -11.50
C ASP A 84 10.10 1.89 -12.93
N ARG A 85 9.39 0.79 -13.17
CA ARG A 85 9.14 0.24 -14.51
C ARG A 85 8.46 1.26 -15.41
N SER A 86 7.40 1.91 -14.93
CA SER A 86 6.65 2.91 -15.71
C SER A 86 7.48 4.16 -16.02
N ASN A 87 8.37 4.58 -15.11
CA ASN A 87 9.31 5.66 -15.36
C ASN A 87 10.35 5.27 -16.42
N GLN A 88 10.86 4.03 -16.42
CA GLN A 88 11.80 3.54 -17.43
C GLN A 88 11.15 3.54 -18.82
N GLU A 89 9.94 3.00 -18.92
CA GLU A 89 9.14 3.02 -20.15
C GLU A 89 8.86 4.46 -20.61
N PHE A 90 8.44 5.34 -19.70
CA PHE A 90 8.22 6.75 -20.02
C PHE A 90 9.48 7.41 -20.61
N ARG A 91 10.66 7.18 -20.02
CA ARG A 91 11.93 7.70 -20.54
C ARG A 91 12.26 7.14 -21.93
N SER A 92 11.95 5.88 -22.19
CA SER A 92 12.11 5.27 -23.52
C SER A 92 11.16 5.88 -24.55
N LEU A 93 9.92 6.18 -24.17
CA LEU A 93 8.93 6.83 -25.05
C LEU A 93 9.31 8.26 -25.40
N MET A 94 10.00 8.99 -24.52
CA MET A 94 10.42 10.38 -24.77
C MET A 94 11.44 10.52 -25.91
N ILE A 95 12.17 9.45 -26.26
CA ILE A 95 13.17 9.45 -27.33
C ILE A 95 12.72 8.67 -28.57
N SER A 96 11.49 8.15 -28.57
CA SER A 96 10.93 7.41 -29.70
C SER A 96 10.04 8.31 -30.56
N ASN A 97 9.72 7.85 -31.78
CA ASN A 97 8.84 8.57 -32.72
C ASN A 97 7.35 8.30 -32.47
N ILE A 98 6.97 8.04 -31.22
CA ILE A 98 5.59 7.70 -30.85
C ILE A 98 4.69 8.94 -30.80
N ASP A 99 3.38 8.74 -30.90
CA ASP A 99 2.41 9.81 -30.75
C ASP A 99 2.49 10.47 -29.35
N PRO A 100 2.50 11.82 -29.24
CA PRO A 100 2.52 12.52 -27.96
C PRO A 100 1.36 12.18 -27.02
N GLY A 101 0.20 11.74 -27.53
CA GLY A 101 -0.91 11.24 -26.73
C GLY A 101 -0.52 10.00 -25.92
N GLN A 102 0.27 9.09 -26.49
CA GLN A 102 0.76 7.91 -25.78
C GLN A 102 1.76 8.28 -24.67
N ILE A 103 2.59 9.30 -24.88
CA ILE A 103 3.48 9.83 -23.85
C ILE A 103 2.67 10.42 -22.68
N ARG A 104 1.63 11.20 -22.97
CA ARG A 104 0.73 11.75 -21.94
C ARG A 104 0.02 10.65 -21.15
N ASN A 105 -0.46 9.61 -21.83
CA ASN A 105 -1.09 8.46 -21.17
C ASN A 105 -0.11 7.74 -20.23
N LYS A 106 1.14 7.52 -20.67
CA LYS A 106 2.16 6.89 -19.82
C LYS A 106 2.53 7.77 -18.63
N HIS A 107 2.60 9.09 -18.82
CA HIS A 107 2.78 10.02 -17.71
C HIS A 107 1.64 9.93 -16.70
N GLN A 108 0.38 9.86 -17.17
CA GLN A 108 -0.78 9.71 -16.29
C GLN A 108 -0.72 8.41 -15.47
N GLU A 109 -0.33 7.29 -16.09
CA GLU A 109 -0.14 6.02 -15.39
C GLU A 109 0.87 6.13 -14.24
N VAL A 110 2.00 6.81 -14.48
CA VAL A 110 3.00 7.08 -13.44
C VAL A 110 2.40 7.91 -12.30
N GLN A 111 1.59 8.93 -12.61
CA GLN A 111 0.94 9.76 -11.59
C GLN A 111 -0.06 8.96 -10.75
N ASP A 112 -0.87 8.12 -11.40
CA ASP A 112 -1.87 7.29 -10.71
C ASP A 112 -1.20 6.29 -9.75
N LEU A 113 -0.08 5.68 -10.17
CA LEU A 113 0.71 4.79 -9.31
C LEU A 113 1.30 5.52 -8.10
N ARG A 114 1.84 6.73 -8.30
CA ARG A 114 2.34 7.57 -7.21
C ARG A 114 1.24 7.94 -6.22
N GLN A 115 0.06 8.31 -6.72
CA GLN A 115 -1.09 8.63 -5.86
C GLN A 115 -1.53 7.43 -5.03
N LYS A 116 -1.57 6.23 -5.62
CA LYS A 116 -1.86 4.98 -4.90
C LYS A 116 -0.83 4.71 -3.80
N LEU A 117 0.46 4.90 -4.10
CA LEU A 117 1.53 4.72 -3.13
C LEU A 117 1.42 5.72 -1.97
N ASP A 118 1.13 6.99 -2.26
CA ASP A 118 0.98 8.03 -1.24
C ASP A 118 -0.23 7.77 -0.35
N LYS A 119 -1.36 7.34 -0.92
CA LYS A 119 -2.52 6.89 -0.15
C LYS A 119 -2.15 5.72 0.77
N LEU A 120 -1.46 4.72 0.25
CA LEU A 120 -1.08 3.54 1.03
C LEU A 120 -0.14 3.88 2.20
N ARG A 121 0.80 4.81 1.98
CA ARG A 121 1.68 5.34 3.02
C ARG A 121 0.92 6.13 4.08
N LEU A 122 -0.08 6.92 3.67
CA LEU A 122 -0.95 7.65 4.58
C LEU A 122 -1.71 6.67 5.49
N GLU A 123 -2.36 5.65 4.91
CA GLU A 123 -3.09 4.65 5.70
C GLU A 123 -2.17 3.93 6.70
N SER A 124 -0.99 3.49 6.26
CA SER A 124 0.01 2.89 7.15
C SER A 124 0.40 3.84 8.29
N MET A 125 0.57 5.15 8.01
CA MET A 125 0.89 6.15 9.02
C MET A 125 -0.26 6.38 10.01
N LEU A 126 -1.51 6.40 9.54
CA LEU A 126 -2.68 6.53 10.40
C LEU A 126 -2.81 5.33 11.33
N GLU A 127 -2.60 4.10 10.85
CA GLU A 127 -2.61 2.93 11.72
C GLU A 127 -1.49 2.94 12.76
N MET A 128 -0.27 3.32 12.37
CA MET A 128 0.83 3.47 13.34
C MET A 128 0.52 4.54 14.39
N ARG A 129 -0.10 5.65 13.98
CA ARG A 129 -0.50 6.74 14.89
C ARG A 129 -1.40 6.20 16.01
N GLU A 130 -2.35 5.32 15.71
CA GLU A 130 -3.26 4.75 16.71
C GLU A 130 -2.56 3.87 17.76
N VAL A 131 -1.38 3.32 17.45
CA VAL A 131 -0.56 2.55 18.40
C VAL A 131 0.30 3.45 19.31
N LEU A 132 0.71 4.61 18.80
CA LEU A 132 1.61 5.53 19.50
C LEU A 132 0.87 6.45 20.47
N THR A 133 1.50 6.74 21.62
CA THR A 133 1.03 7.78 22.55
C THR A 133 1.21 9.19 21.95
N PRO A 134 0.49 10.21 22.46
CA PRO A 134 0.68 11.60 22.00
C PRO A 134 2.13 12.07 22.01
N ASN A 135 2.88 11.78 23.08
CA ASN A 135 4.29 12.14 23.17
C ASN A 135 5.15 11.41 22.12
N GLN A 136 4.92 10.11 21.91
CA GLN A 136 5.61 9.33 20.87
C GLN A 136 5.29 9.85 19.46
N ARG A 137 4.04 10.28 19.20
CA ARG A 137 3.65 10.91 17.91
C ARG A 137 4.45 12.20 17.67
N SER A 138 4.59 13.05 18.69
CA SER A 138 5.40 14.28 18.59
C SER A 138 6.88 13.97 18.35
N GLN A 139 7.43 12.94 19.00
CA GLN A 139 8.81 12.48 18.76
C GLN A 139 8.99 11.98 17.34
N PHE A 140 8.08 11.11 16.88
CA PHE A 140 8.08 10.59 15.51
C PHE A 140 8.03 11.69 14.47
N ALA A 141 7.16 12.70 14.65
CA ALA A 141 7.09 13.85 13.75
C ALA A 141 8.42 14.63 13.66
N ARG A 142 9.10 14.85 14.80
CA ARG A 142 10.43 15.49 14.82
C ARG A 142 11.48 14.66 14.09
N MET A 143 11.47 13.35 14.26
CA MET A 143 12.40 12.44 13.57
C MET A 143 12.20 12.48 12.05
N MET A 144 10.93 12.48 11.61
CA MET A 144 10.58 12.59 10.19
C MET A 144 11.01 13.94 9.58
N ALA A 145 10.84 15.04 10.32
CA ALA A 145 11.32 16.35 9.90
C ALA A 145 12.85 16.38 9.71
N ARG A 146 13.62 15.88 10.70
CA ARG A 146 15.08 15.80 10.60
C ARG A 146 15.55 14.99 9.40
N ARG A 147 14.87 13.87 9.10
CA ARG A 147 15.20 13.05 7.92
C ARG A 147 14.96 13.81 6.62
N LYS A 148 13.84 14.53 6.52
CA LYS A 148 13.57 15.38 5.38
C LYS A 148 14.69 16.41 5.21
N ASP A 149 15.10 17.08 6.27
CA ASP A 149 16.16 18.09 6.20
C ASP A 149 17.51 17.49 5.78
N ASN A 150 17.88 16.34 6.33
CA ASN A 150 19.11 15.64 5.96
C ASN A 150 19.11 15.21 4.48
N PHE A 151 17.97 14.76 3.97
CA PHE A 151 17.83 14.45 2.54
C PHE A 151 18.02 15.70 1.68
N HIS A 152 17.42 16.83 2.06
CA HIS A 152 17.59 18.10 1.34
C HIS A 152 19.04 18.59 1.35
N LYS A 153 19.75 18.45 2.48
CA LYS A 153 21.19 18.79 2.57
C LYS A 153 22.03 17.93 1.63
N MET A 154 21.84 16.61 1.65
CA MET A 154 22.55 15.68 0.76
C MET A 154 22.28 16.00 -0.73
N SER A 155 21.07 16.41 -1.09
CA SER A 155 20.75 16.81 -2.47
C SER A 155 21.42 18.12 -2.88
N ARG A 156 21.63 19.06 -1.95
CA ARG A 156 22.35 20.33 -2.21
C ARG A 156 23.86 20.13 -2.31
N ASP A 157 24.43 19.26 -1.49
CA ASP A 157 25.87 19.00 -1.51
C ASP A 157 26.30 18.16 -2.73
N ARG A 158 25.34 17.49 -3.41
CA ARG A 158 25.58 16.74 -4.64
C ARG A 158 25.35 17.53 -5.93
N SER A 159 24.88 18.78 -5.90
CA SER A 159 24.89 19.62 -7.09
C SER A 159 26.34 20.05 -7.36
N PRO A 160 26.98 19.63 -8.46
CA PRO A 160 28.34 20.05 -8.77
C PRO A 160 28.37 21.56 -8.98
N GLU A 161 29.34 22.23 -8.38
CA GLU A 161 29.82 23.57 -8.77
C GLU A 161 30.42 23.58 -10.21
N GLU A 162 30.02 22.66 -11.11
CA GLU A 162 30.66 22.40 -12.41
C GLU A 162 29.90 22.99 -13.62
N PHE A 163 29.28 24.15 -13.47
CA PHE A 163 28.85 24.95 -14.63
C PHE A 163 29.13 26.44 -14.41
N ARG A 164 30.39 26.77 -14.15
CA ARG A 164 30.93 28.12 -14.33
C ARG A 164 32.03 28.10 -15.39
#